data_AF-K0I2P9-F1
#
_entry.id   AF-K0I2P9-F1
#
_cell.length_a   1.000
_cell.length_b   1.000
_cell.length_c   1.000
_cell.angle_alpha   90.00
_cell.angle_beta   90.00
_cell.angle_gamma   90.00
#
_symmetry.space_group_name_H-M   'P 1'
#
loop_
_entity.id
_entity.type
_entity.pdbx_description
1 polymer ?
#
loop_
_entity_poly.entity_id
_entity_poly.type
_entity_poly.pdbx_seq_one_letter_code
_entity_poly.pdbx_strand_id
1 'polypeptide(L)'
;MAYPPGMELHGSKWRIKKRVPQDLLRKHPDLYPSQFLTLKTDESDRRAAASRAWVWLGTLEEEFTRVRETGSKFKRVLPPGAADEIIHAAIRSALSADEESRQSGLDDFMFERLDSSIAARREREKRVIARGQIDAEAEDMAHEWLLASGYDLDRSSTEFKQFAVEFFRRTQRATQTMQSRSEGEWVETPPALPTVTQKPEVPRLSRVIEYFISKQDSSVPMFKKYRPALDLFLEFMGDRPVDQIRQMDIENYFDLLCKLPPRWFDEKRIRKATAQELAALEWDKCISYKTFKDGYLAAFRPFLSASIRTFRDQGFPAALTVEGIKYTGDRKERDHAQRPFKQSELERLFCGAEYQQFAADPTQHHCYWLPLIGLYTGARINEVCQLNPQCDIRQEHGIWVFDITEASESDARA
;
A
#
# COMPACT_ATOMS: atom_id res chain seq x y z
N MET A 1 5.51 -12.05 11.95
CA MET A 1 4.17 -11.41 11.93
C MET A 1 4.12 -10.41 13.07
N ALA A 2 3.86 -9.12 12.83
CA ALA A 2 3.73 -8.14 13.91
C ALA A 2 2.32 -8.22 14.51
N TYR A 3 2.21 -8.35 15.82
CA TYR A 3 0.93 -8.38 16.53
C TYR A 3 0.56 -6.97 16.99
N PRO A 4 -0.74 -6.62 17.04
CA PRO A 4 -1.21 -5.35 17.57
C PRO A 4 -0.64 -5.03 18.97
N PRO A 5 -0.17 -3.80 19.22
CA PRO A 5 0.31 -3.40 20.54
C PRO A 5 -0.84 -3.43 21.56
N GLY A 6 -0.55 -3.88 22.78
CA GLY A 6 -1.55 -3.98 23.85
C GLY A 6 -2.41 -5.26 23.81
N MET A 7 -2.09 -6.23 22.94
CA MET A 7 -2.67 -7.57 23.02
C MET A 7 -2.12 -8.33 24.24
N GLU A 8 -3.03 -8.92 25.00
CA GLU A 8 -2.73 -9.74 26.17
C GLU A 8 -3.65 -10.96 26.23
N LEU A 9 -3.11 -12.09 26.70
CA LEU A 9 -3.88 -13.30 26.95
C LEU A 9 -4.65 -13.13 28.27
N HIS A 10 -5.95 -13.38 28.24
CA HIS A 10 -6.82 -13.25 29.40
C HIS A 10 -7.67 -14.52 29.57
N GLY A 11 -7.21 -15.43 30.43
CA GLY A 11 -7.73 -16.80 30.48
C GLY A 11 -7.29 -17.58 29.24
N SER A 12 -8.25 -18.17 28.52
CA SER A 12 -8.02 -18.91 27.26
C SER A 12 -8.21 -18.07 25.99
N LYS A 13 -8.58 -16.78 26.12
CA LYS A 13 -8.92 -15.90 25.01
C LYS A 13 -8.04 -14.65 25.00
N TRP A 14 -7.80 -14.10 23.82
CA TRP A 14 -7.04 -12.85 23.68
C TRP A 14 -7.93 -11.62 23.84
N ARG A 15 -7.37 -10.58 24.46
CA ARG A 15 -7.95 -9.23 24.48
C ARG A 15 -6.92 -8.20 24.06
N ILE A 16 -7.37 -7.01 23.70
CA ILE A 16 -6.51 -5.87 23.38
C ILE A 16 -6.95 -4.63 24.15
N LYS A 17 -5.97 -3.88 24.66
CA LYS A 17 -6.18 -2.58 25.28
C LYS A 17 -5.63 -1.48 24.39
N LYS A 18 -6.45 -0.46 24.14
CA LYS A 18 -6.05 0.78 23.45
C LYS A 18 -6.16 1.94 24.41
N ARG A 19 -5.07 2.70 24.54
CA ARG A 19 -5.06 3.94 25.32
C ARG A 19 -5.85 5.01 24.56
N VAL A 20 -6.75 5.69 25.25
CA VAL A 20 -7.47 6.85 24.71
C VAL A 20 -6.52 8.05 24.65
N PRO A 21 -6.46 8.79 23.52
CA PRO A 21 -5.69 10.02 23.40
C PRO A 21 -6.03 11.04 24.51
N GLN A 22 -5.00 11.70 25.06
CA GLN A 22 -5.15 12.58 26.22
C GLN A 22 -6.01 13.82 25.93
N ASP A 23 -5.98 14.30 24.69
CA ASP A 23 -6.84 15.39 24.22
C ASP A 23 -8.32 15.01 24.28
N LEU A 24 -8.67 13.78 23.90
CA LEU A 24 -10.04 13.26 23.96
C LEU A 24 -10.51 13.03 25.40
N LEU A 25 -9.66 12.45 26.26
CA LEU A 25 -9.97 12.30 27.69
C LEU A 25 -10.26 13.63 28.37
N ARG A 26 -9.56 14.70 27.97
CA ARG A 26 -9.73 16.03 28.57
C ARG A 26 -10.97 16.77 28.04
N LYS A 27 -11.24 16.68 26.73
CA LYS A 27 -12.32 17.41 26.08
C LYS A 27 -13.68 16.69 26.13
N HIS A 28 -13.67 15.36 26.18
CA HIS A 28 -14.86 14.50 26.14
C HIS A 28 -14.80 13.39 27.21
N PRO A 29 -14.74 13.76 28.52
CA PRO A 29 -14.66 12.79 29.61
C PRO A 29 -15.94 11.93 29.74
N ASP A 30 -17.07 12.44 29.28
CA ASP A 30 -18.36 11.75 29.17
C ASP A 30 -18.33 10.61 28.15
N LEU A 31 -17.65 10.82 27.01
CA LEU A 31 -17.50 9.81 25.95
C LEU A 31 -16.42 8.76 26.29
N TYR A 32 -15.41 9.14 27.07
CA TYR A 32 -14.27 8.28 27.41
C TYR A 32 -13.99 8.33 28.92
N PRO A 33 -14.78 7.61 29.74
CA PRO A 33 -14.64 7.63 31.20
C PRO A 33 -13.38 6.89 31.71
N SER A 34 -12.70 6.14 30.84
CA SER A 34 -11.52 5.34 31.17
C SER A 34 -10.36 5.69 30.25
N GLN A 35 -9.13 5.66 30.79
CA GLN A 35 -7.90 5.85 30.02
C GLN A 35 -7.66 4.75 28.98
N PHE A 36 -8.31 3.59 29.14
CA PHE A 36 -8.16 2.44 28.26
C PHE A 36 -9.52 1.93 27.79
N LEU A 37 -9.62 1.71 26.48
CA LEU A 37 -10.66 0.91 25.86
C LEU A 37 -10.15 -0.53 25.71
N THR A 38 -11.02 -1.51 25.90
CA THR A 38 -10.66 -2.93 25.83
C THR A 38 -11.60 -3.67 24.89
N LEU A 39 -11.05 -4.40 23.92
CA LEU A 39 -11.78 -5.38 23.14
C LEU A 39 -11.41 -6.79 23.62
N LYS A 40 -12.43 -7.58 23.99
CA LYS A 40 -12.30 -9.03 24.09
C LYS A 40 -12.50 -9.60 22.69
N THR A 41 -11.53 -10.34 22.17
CA THR A 41 -11.61 -10.85 20.78
C THR A 41 -12.46 -12.10 20.66
N ASP A 42 -12.72 -12.78 21.77
CA ASP A 42 -13.32 -14.11 21.85
C ASP A 42 -12.56 -15.24 21.12
N GLU A 43 -11.39 -14.95 20.58
CA GLU A 43 -10.52 -15.90 19.88
C GLU A 43 -9.46 -16.48 20.83
N SER A 44 -9.28 -17.79 20.77
CA SER A 44 -8.16 -18.49 21.41
C SER A 44 -6.90 -18.49 20.54
N ASP A 45 -7.07 -18.53 19.21
CA ASP A 45 -5.97 -18.42 18.25
C ASP A 45 -5.43 -16.99 18.19
N ARG A 46 -4.12 -16.85 18.37
CA ARG A 46 -3.46 -15.54 18.44
C ARG A 46 -3.52 -14.78 17.11
N ARG A 47 -3.52 -15.48 15.97
CA ARG A 47 -3.52 -14.85 14.64
C ARG A 47 -4.93 -14.37 14.27
N ALA A 48 -5.95 -15.16 14.53
CA ALA A 48 -7.35 -14.76 14.41
C ALA A 48 -7.66 -13.57 15.33
N ALA A 49 -7.22 -13.63 16.59
CA ALA A 49 -7.34 -12.53 17.54
C ALA A 49 -6.69 -11.24 17.03
N ALA A 50 -5.48 -11.35 16.45
CA ALA A 50 -4.75 -10.22 15.90
C ALA A 50 -5.49 -9.57 14.72
N SER A 51 -6.11 -10.38 13.85
CA SER A 51 -6.92 -9.87 12.74
C SER A 51 -8.10 -9.04 13.24
N ARG A 52 -8.84 -9.55 14.24
CA ARG A 52 -9.98 -8.81 14.85
C ARG A 52 -9.53 -7.55 15.57
N ALA A 53 -8.40 -7.64 16.28
CA ALA A 53 -7.83 -6.51 16.99
C ALA A 53 -7.38 -5.38 16.06
N TRP A 54 -6.80 -5.69 14.89
CA TRP A 54 -6.44 -4.67 13.90
C TRP A 54 -7.66 -3.93 13.35
N VAL A 55 -8.73 -4.65 13.01
CA VAL A 55 -9.98 -4.04 12.55
C VAL A 55 -10.54 -3.08 13.59
N TRP A 56 -10.61 -3.52 14.85
CA TRP A 56 -11.12 -2.69 15.94
C TRP A 56 -10.25 -1.47 16.22
N LEU A 57 -8.93 -1.60 16.16
CA LEU A 57 -8.02 -0.45 16.28
C LEU A 57 -8.26 0.58 15.17
N GLY A 58 -8.47 0.13 13.93
CA GLY A 58 -8.82 1.01 12.81
C GLY A 58 -10.12 1.77 13.07
N THR A 59 -11.18 1.05 13.45
CA THR A 59 -12.49 1.66 13.80
C THR A 59 -12.36 2.68 14.93
N LEU A 60 -11.53 2.41 15.94
CA LEU A 60 -11.29 3.37 17.04
C LEU A 60 -10.55 4.62 16.59
N GLU A 61 -9.57 4.53 15.69
CA GLU A 61 -8.88 5.73 15.19
C GLU A 61 -9.82 6.61 14.35
N GLU A 62 -10.73 5.99 13.60
CA GLU A 62 -11.81 6.71 12.91
C GLU A 62 -12.79 7.37 13.90
N GLU A 63 -13.19 6.66 14.97
CA GLU A 63 -14.01 7.23 16.06
C GLU A 63 -13.31 8.42 16.71
N PHE A 64 -12.02 8.28 17.07
CA PHE A 64 -11.24 9.34 17.68
C PHE A 64 -11.14 10.57 16.80
N THR A 65 -10.90 10.38 15.50
CA THR A 65 -10.87 11.47 14.53
C THR A 65 -12.23 12.15 14.44
N ARG A 66 -13.31 11.38 14.34
CA ARG A 66 -14.68 11.89 14.28
C ARG A 66 -15.05 12.71 15.53
N VAL A 67 -14.69 12.23 16.73
CA VAL A 67 -14.95 12.98 17.96
C VAL A 67 -14.18 14.30 17.97
N ARG A 68 -12.94 14.34 17.47
CA ARG A 68 -12.20 15.61 17.37
C ARG A 68 -12.88 16.62 16.45
N GLU A 69 -13.47 16.15 15.35
CA GLU A 69 -14.09 17.01 14.34
C GLU A 69 -15.51 17.43 14.72
N THR A 70 -16.29 16.54 15.32
CA THR A 70 -17.74 16.69 15.48
C THR A 70 -18.21 16.70 16.93
N GLY A 71 -17.35 16.30 17.88
CA GLY A 71 -17.71 16.09 19.28
C GLY A 71 -18.56 14.85 19.54
N SER A 72 -18.83 14.00 18.54
CA SER A 72 -19.64 12.77 18.70
C SER A 72 -18.91 11.54 18.17
N LYS A 73 -19.20 10.37 18.77
CA LYS A 73 -18.75 9.06 18.29
C LYS A 73 -19.51 8.59 17.06
N PHE A 74 -20.74 9.09 16.90
CA PHE A 74 -21.68 8.63 15.91
C PHE A 74 -21.63 9.47 14.63
N LYS A 75 -21.93 8.82 13.51
CA LYS A 75 -22.15 9.49 12.22
C LYS A 75 -23.52 10.16 12.23
N ARG A 76 -23.58 11.42 11.76
CA ARG A 76 -24.81 12.22 11.72
C ARG A 76 -25.50 12.30 10.36
N VAL A 77 -24.93 11.61 9.36
CA VAL A 77 -25.45 11.58 8.00
C VAL A 77 -25.47 10.12 7.55
N LEU A 78 -26.58 9.68 7.00
CA LEU A 78 -26.71 8.32 6.46
C LEU A 78 -26.27 8.32 4.99
N PRO A 79 -25.19 7.59 4.62
CA PRO A 79 -24.81 7.47 3.22
C PRO A 79 -25.83 6.62 2.44
N PRO A 80 -25.92 6.76 1.10
CA PRO A 80 -26.76 5.93 0.27
C PRO A 80 -26.50 4.42 0.53
N GLY A 81 -27.57 3.64 0.70
CA GLY A 81 -27.50 2.20 0.97
C GLY A 81 -27.37 1.81 2.45
N ALA A 82 -26.90 2.70 3.33
CA ALA A 82 -26.80 2.36 4.76
C ALA A 82 -28.16 2.05 5.40
N ALA A 83 -29.22 2.77 5.01
CA ALA A 83 -30.57 2.48 5.49
C ALA A 83 -30.99 1.04 5.13
N ASP A 84 -30.67 0.59 3.92
CA ASP A 84 -31.02 -0.75 3.45
C ASP A 84 -30.30 -1.84 4.25
N GLU A 85 -29.02 -1.64 4.54
CA GLU A 85 -28.22 -2.56 5.35
C GLU A 85 -28.74 -2.67 6.78
N ILE A 86 -29.02 -1.54 7.43
CA ILE A 86 -29.53 -1.48 8.80
C ILE A 86 -30.89 -2.16 8.90
N ILE A 87 -31.81 -1.85 7.98
CA ILE A 87 -33.14 -2.44 7.94
C ILE A 87 -33.07 -3.95 7.65
N HIS A 88 -32.19 -4.38 6.74
CA HIS A 88 -31.98 -5.79 6.46
C HIS A 88 -31.46 -6.54 7.70
N ALA A 89 -30.51 -5.95 8.43
CA ALA A 89 -30.02 -6.51 9.69
C ALA A 89 -31.15 -6.64 10.73
N ALA A 90 -32.04 -5.64 10.82
CA ALA A 90 -33.20 -5.68 11.71
C ALA A 90 -34.20 -6.79 11.38
N ILE A 91 -34.53 -6.96 10.10
CA ILE A 91 -35.39 -8.04 9.60
C ILE A 91 -34.80 -9.40 9.95
N ARG A 92 -33.52 -9.62 9.62
CA ARG A 92 -32.84 -10.89 9.88
C ARG A 92 -32.74 -11.18 11.37
N SER A 93 -32.40 -10.20 12.19
CA SER A 93 -32.31 -10.35 13.64
C SER A 93 -33.63 -10.84 14.22
N ALA A 94 -34.74 -10.21 13.85
CA ALA A 94 -36.08 -10.61 14.29
C ALA A 94 -36.44 -12.04 13.86
N LEU A 95 -36.22 -12.39 12.59
CA LEU A 95 -36.58 -13.69 12.05
C LEU A 95 -35.69 -14.83 12.54
N SER A 96 -34.41 -14.56 12.77
CA SER A 96 -33.48 -15.55 13.32
C SER A 96 -33.82 -15.86 14.78
N ALA A 97 -34.16 -14.85 15.58
CA ALA A 97 -34.59 -15.03 16.96
C ALA A 97 -35.92 -15.80 17.07
N ASP A 98 -36.88 -15.51 16.19
CA ASP A 98 -38.14 -16.26 16.09
C ASP A 98 -37.88 -17.73 15.69
N GLU A 99 -37.04 -17.95 14.68
CA GLU A 99 -36.66 -19.29 14.23
C GLU A 99 -35.96 -20.10 15.32
N GLU A 100 -34.98 -19.53 16.02
CA GLU A 100 -34.26 -20.17 17.12
C GLU A 100 -35.22 -20.53 18.28
N SER A 101 -36.15 -19.63 18.60
CA SER A 101 -37.16 -19.86 19.64
C SER A 101 -38.07 -21.04 19.27
N ARG A 102 -38.51 -21.12 18.01
CA ARG A 102 -39.35 -22.22 17.51
C ARG A 102 -38.60 -23.55 17.42
N GLN A 103 -37.35 -23.53 16.97
CA GLN A 103 -36.49 -24.73 16.92
C GLN A 103 -36.19 -25.31 18.30
N SER A 104 -36.10 -24.44 19.32
CA SER A 104 -35.93 -24.85 20.72
C SER A 104 -37.18 -25.45 21.35
N GLY A 105 -38.35 -25.30 20.71
CA GLY A 105 -39.66 -25.68 21.22
C GLY A 105 -40.28 -24.59 22.08
N LEU A 106 -41.47 -24.11 21.67
CA LEU A 106 -42.28 -23.18 22.45
C LEU A 106 -43.35 -23.95 23.21
N ASP A 107 -43.42 -23.76 24.53
CA ASP A 107 -44.59 -24.17 25.29
C ASP A 107 -45.78 -23.21 25.07
N ASP A 108 -46.97 -23.58 25.56
CA ASP A 108 -48.20 -22.81 25.35
C ASP A 108 -48.06 -21.36 25.84
N PHE A 109 -47.43 -21.14 26.99
CA PHE A 109 -47.24 -19.80 27.56
C PHE A 109 -46.32 -18.94 26.69
N MET A 110 -45.21 -19.51 26.23
CA MET A 110 -44.25 -18.81 25.38
C MET A 110 -44.85 -18.54 23.99
N PHE A 111 -45.66 -19.46 23.47
CA PHE A 111 -46.38 -19.29 22.21
C PHE A 111 -47.43 -18.17 22.28
N GLU A 112 -48.27 -18.15 23.32
CA GLU A 112 -49.25 -17.06 23.53
C GLU A 112 -48.59 -15.68 23.69
N ARG A 113 -47.45 -15.64 24.39
CA ARG A 113 -46.65 -14.42 24.56
C ARG A 113 -46.05 -13.94 23.24
N LEU A 114 -45.57 -14.87 22.40
CA LEU A 114 -45.03 -14.56 21.08
C LEU A 114 -46.12 -13.97 20.18
N ASP A 115 -47.30 -14.59 20.12
CA ASP A 115 -48.43 -14.10 19.31
C ASP A 115 -48.91 -12.71 19.78
N SER A 116 -48.98 -12.51 21.09
CA SER A 116 -49.29 -11.19 21.67
C SER A 116 -48.25 -10.14 21.26
N SER A 117 -46.97 -10.49 21.23
CA SER A 117 -45.89 -9.61 20.79
C SER A 117 -45.98 -9.30 19.29
N ILE A 118 -46.26 -10.29 18.45
CA ILE A 118 -46.47 -10.14 17.00
C ILE A 118 -47.67 -9.21 16.74
N ALA A 119 -48.79 -9.39 17.45
CA ALA A 119 -49.97 -8.56 17.31
C ALA A 119 -49.70 -7.09 17.69
N ALA A 120 -49.00 -6.86 18.82
CA ALA A 120 -48.61 -5.52 19.25
C ALA A 120 -47.67 -4.84 18.25
N ARG A 121 -46.70 -5.58 17.70
CA ARG A 121 -45.79 -5.10 16.64
C ARG A 121 -46.57 -4.72 15.38
N ARG A 122 -47.50 -5.56 14.94
CA ARG A 122 -48.34 -5.33 13.75
C ARG A 122 -49.18 -4.07 13.88
N GLU A 123 -49.79 -3.82 15.04
CA GLU A 123 -50.61 -2.62 15.25
C GLU A 123 -49.75 -1.34 15.24
N ARG A 124 -48.53 -1.40 15.80
CA ARG A 124 -47.56 -0.29 15.71
C ARG A 124 -47.14 0.00 14.28
N GLU A 125 -46.71 -1.02 13.55
CA GLU A 125 -46.31 -0.91 12.14
C GLU A 125 -47.46 -0.34 11.31
N LYS A 126 -48.70 -0.81 11.53
CA LYS A 126 -49.89 -0.28 10.86
C LYS A 126 -50.11 1.20 11.15
N ARG A 127 -49.98 1.66 12.40
CA ARG A 127 -50.11 3.09 12.76
C ARG A 127 -49.06 3.95 12.05
N VAL A 128 -47.80 3.52 12.07
CA VAL A 128 -46.69 4.25 11.42
C VAL A 128 -46.87 4.29 9.91
N ILE A 129 -47.13 3.15 9.28
CA ILE A 129 -47.21 3.06 7.81
C ILE A 129 -48.45 3.79 7.28
N ALA A 130 -49.60 3.64 7.93
CA ALA A 130 -50.85 4.21 7.43
C ALA A 130 -50.97 5.72 7.66
N ARG A 131 -50.35 6.24 8.74
CA ARG A 131 -50.53 7.65 9.14
C ARG A 131 -49.26 8.47 9.13
N GLY A 132 -48.09 7.85 8.92
CA GLY A 132 -46.78 8.50 9.12
C GLY A 132 -46.54 8.95 10.56
N GLN A 133 -47.35 8.48 11.52
CA GLN A 133 -47.27 8.86 12.92
C GLN A 133 -46.32 7.89 13.63
N ILE A 134 -45.15 8.41 13.99
CA ILE A 134 -44.15 7.69 14.77
C ILE A 134 -44.32 8.14 16.22
N ASP A 135 -44.82 7.26 17.08
CA ASP A 135 -44.89 7.53 18.52
C ASP A 135 -43.51 7.38 19.16
N ALA A 136 -43.35 7.82 20.42
CA ALA A 136 -42.06 7.82 21.10
C ALA A 136 -41.41 6.42 21.12
N GLU A 137 -42.23 5.38 21.30
CA GLU A 137 -41.76 3.99 21.31
C GLU A 137 -41.25 3.54 19.93
N ALA A 138 -41.95 3.91 18.85
CA ALA A 138 -41.50 3.64 17.49
C ALA A 138 -40.24 4.45 17.11
N GLU A 139 -40.13 5.69 17.57
CA GLU A 139 -38.93 6.51 17.40
C GLU A 139 -37.73 5.86 18.09
N ASP A 140 -37.89 5.44 19.35
CA ASP A 140 -36.83 4.78 20.11
C ASP A 140 -36.34 3.51 19.41
N MET A 141 -37.23 2.66 18.92
CA MET A 141 -36.84 1.44 18.19
C MET A 141 -36.01 1.73 16.93
N ALA A 142 -36.45 2.68 16.08
CA ALA A 142 -35.73 3.03 14.88
C ALA A 142 -34.37 3.66 15.23
N HIS A 143 -34.33 4.49 16.27
CA HIS A 143 -33.12 5.14 16.74
C HIS A 143 -32.10 4.16 17.35
N GLU A 144 -32.54 3.15 18.09
CA GLU A 144 -31.67 2.10 18.63
C GLU A 144 -30.94 1.33 17.53
N TRP A 145 -31.62 1.03 16.42
CA TRP A 145 -31.00 0.38 15.26
C TRP A 145 -29.95 1.28 14.57
N LEU A 146 -30.20 2.59 14.50
CA LEU A 146 -29.20 3.56 14.02
C LEU A 146 -27.97 3.59 14.95
N LEU A 147 -28.19 3.72 16.26
CA LEU A 147 -27.12 3.76 17.26
C LEU A 147 -26.27 2.50 17.25
N ALA A 148 -26.92 1.32 17.19
CA ALA A 148 -26.24 0.03 17.08
C ALA A 148 -25.39 -0.07 15.80
N SER A 149 -25.75 0.69 14.76
CA SER A 149 -25.05 0.75 13.48
C SER A 149 -24.04 1.91 13.40
N GLY A 150 -23.84 2.66 14.50
CA GLY A 150 -22.89 3.77 14.59
C GLY A 150 -23.40 5.12 14.09
N TYR A 151 -24.71 5.29 13.98
CA TYR A 151 -25.37 6.52 13.54
C TYR A 151 -26.25 7.13 14.64
N ASP A 152 -26.28 8.47 14.70
CA ASP A 152 -27.09 9.25 15.64
C ASP A 152 -27.67 10.42 14.86
N LEU A 153 -28.89 10.22 14.35
CA LEU A 153 -29.62 11.21 13.56
C LEU A 153 -30.53 12.01 14.50
N ASP A 154 -30.61 13.32 14.26
CA ASP A 154 -31.57 14.17 14.97
C ASP A 154 -33.00 13.65 14.71
N ARG A 155 -33.72 13.29 15.79
CA ARG A 155 -35.08 12.73 15.73
C ARG A 155 -36.09 13.68 15.08
N SER A 156 -35.84 14.99 15.17
CA SER A 156 -36.70 15.99 14.54
C SER A 156 -36.49 16.09 13.02
N SER A 157 -35.35 15.59 12.52
CA SER A 157 -34.93 15.71 11.13
C SER A 157 -35.83 14.95 10.17
N THR A 158 -35.92 15.46 8.94
CA THR A 158 -36.63 14.78 7.85
C THR A 158 -35.98 13.45 7.51
N GLU A 159 -34.64 13.36 7.57
CA GLU A 159 -33.88 12.14 7.29
C GLU A 159 -34.22 11.02 8.27
N PHE A 160 -34.26 11.30 9.58
CA PHE A 160 -34.67 10.33 10.58
C PHE A 160 -36.12 9.87 10.36
N LYS A 161 -37.05 10.79 10.11
CA LYS A 161 -38.47 10.45 9.87
C LYS A 161 -38.65 9.56 8.64
N GLN A 162 -37.92 9.85 7.56
CA GLN A 162 -37.90 9.01 6.35
C GLN A 162 -37.35 7.62 6.64
N PHE A 163 -36.22 7.54 7.35
CA PHE A 163 -35.64 6.26 7.78
C PHE A 163 -36.62 5.45 8.64
N ALA A 164 -37.23 6.07 9.65
CA ALA A 164 -38.15 5.39 10.57
C ALA A 164 -39.39 4.84 9.85
N VAL A 165 -40.02 5.62 8.97
CA VAL A 165 -41.16 5.13 8.17
C VAL A 165 -40.75 3.95 7.28
N GLU A 166 -39.60 4.04 6.62
CA GLU A 166 -39.12 2.96 5.75
C GLU A 166 -38.70 1.72 6.55
N PHE A 167 -38.11 1.91 7.73
CA PHE A 167 -37.78 0.86 8.68
C PHE A 167 -39.03 0.04 9.02
N PHE A 168 -40.11 0.69 9.49
CA PHE A 168 -41.34 -0.03 9.83
C PHE A 168 -42.04 -0.63 8.62
N ARG A 169 -42.02 0.05 7.46
CA ARG A 169 -42.57 -0.48 6.20
C ARG A 169 -41.91 -1.80 5.81
N ARG A 170 -40.59 -1.90 5.97
CA ARG A 170 -39.83 -3.10 5.58
C ARG A 170 -39.81 -4.17 6.66
N THR A 171 -39.75 -3.80 7.93
CA THR A 171 -39.83 -4.77 9.04
C THR A 171 -41.19 -5.43 9.15
N GLN A 172 -42.25 -4.80 8.62
CA GLN A 172 -43.57 -5.41 8.50
C GLN A 172 -43.54 -6.78 7.79
N ARG A 173 -42.63 -6.96 6.82
CA ARG A 173 -42.45 -8.26 6.16
C ARG A 173 -41.98 -9.34 7.13
N ALA A 174 -41.09 -9.00 8.06
CA ALA A 174 -40.67 -9.92 9.12
C ALA A 174 -41.86 -10.25 10.04
N THR A 175 -42.65 -9.25 10.45
CA THR A 175 -43.84 -9.49 11.28
C THR A 175 -44.86 -10.41 10.60
N GLN A 176 -45.10 -10.22 9.30
CA GLN A 176 -45.97 -11.09 8.49
C GLN A 176 -45.42 -12.53 8.40
N THR A 177 -44.10 -12.66 8.27
CA THR A 177 -43.42 -13.97 8.26
C THR A 177 -43.59 -14.67 9.61
N MET A 178 -43.34 -13.97 10.72
CA MET A 178 -43.55 -14.52 12.08
C MET A 178 -45.00 -14.94 12.31
N GLN A 179 -45.96 -14.15 11.82
CA GLN A 179 -47.38 -14.50 11.87
C GLN A 179 -47.69 -15.76 11.06
N SER A 180 -47.17 -15.87 9.83
CA SER A 180 -47.36 -17.06 8.99
C SER A 180 -46.81 -18.31 9.69
N ARG A 181 -45.64 -18.19 10.34
CA ARG A 181 -45.06 -19.27 11.15
C ARG A 181 -45.94 -19.67 12.35
N SER A 182 -46.60 -18.72 13.01
CA SER A 182 -47.57 -19.01 14.08
C SER A 182 -48.83 -19.72 13.57
N GLU A 183 -49.21 -19.47 12.31
CA GLU A 183 -50.34 -20.14 11.64
C GLU A 183 -49.96 -21.53 11.07
N GLY A 184 -48.69 -21.94 11.21
CA GLY A 184 -48.18 -23.23 10.72
C GLY A 184 -47.56 -23.19 9.32
N GLU A 185 -47.57 -22.02 8.66
CA GLU A 185 -47.00 -21.80 7.33
C GLU A 185 -45.54 -21.34 7.46
N TRP A 186 -44.60 -22.29 7.38
CA TRP A 186 -43.17 -22.00 7.55
C TRP A 186 -42.59 -21.20 6.38
N VAL A 187 -42.00 -20.05 6.71
CA VAL A 187 -41.26 -19.19 5.76
C VAL A 187 -39.81 -19.07 6.24
N GLU A 188 -38.86 -19.35 5.34
CA GLU A 188 -37.43 -19.32 5.63
C GLU A 188 -36.90 -17.91 5.96
N THR A 189 -35.94 -17.85 6.88
CA THR A 189 -35.25 -16.60 7.20
C THR A 189 -34.34 -16.18 6.04
N PRO A 190 -34.38 -14.92 5.57
CA PRO A 190 -33.50 -14.46 4.50
C PRO A 190 -32.01 -14.66 4.84
N PRO A 191 -31.19 -15.07 3.84
CA PRO A 191 -29.74 -15.21 4.05
C PRO A 191 -29.12 -13.87 4.44
N ALA A 192 -27.95 -13.93 5.08
CA ALA A 192 -27.23 -12.71 5.43
C ALA A 192 -26.86 -12.03 4.11
N LEU A 193 -26.95 -10.70 4.06
CA LEU A 193 -26.25 -9.99 2.99
C LEU A 193 -24.78 -10.44 3.06
N PRO A 194 -24.16 -10.79 1.93
CA PRO A 194 -22.74 -11.09 1.92
C PRO A 194 -22.03 -9.90 2.56
N THR A 195 -21.27 -10.14 3.62
CA THR A 195 -20.50 -9.08 4.27
C THR A 195 -19.55 -8.51 3.22
N VAL A 196 -19.89 -7.35 2.66
CA VAL A 196 -18.95 -6.57 1.88
C VAL A 196 -18.00 -5.96 2.89
N THR A 197 -17.07 -6.77 3.41
CA THR A 197 -15.82 -6.21 3.90
C THR A 197 -15.26 -5.45 2.72
N GLN A 198 -15.35 -4.11 2.75
CA GLN A 198 -14.57 -3.27 1.86
C GLN A 198 -13.12 -3.65 2.13
N LYS A 199 -12.59 -4.58 1.34
CA LYS A 199 -11.19 -4.95 1.39
C LYS A 199 -10.46 -3.64 1.08
N PRO A 200 -9.54 -3.17 1.95
CA PRO A 200 -8.82 -1.94 1.69
C PRO A 200 -8.28 -2.01 0.27
N GLU A 201 -8.52 -0.95 -0.51
CA GLU A 201 -8.22 -0.92 -1.94
C GLU A 201 -6.72 -1.21 -2.13
N VAL A 202 -6.41 -2.42 -2.58
CA VAL A 202 -5.03 -2.86 -2.74
C VAL A 202 -4.43 -2.05 -3.89
N PRO A 203 -3.36 -1.28 -3.65
CA PRO A 203 -2.77 -0.46 -4.69
C PRO A 203 -2.20 -1.35 -5.79
N ARG A 204 -2.20 -0.83 -7.01
CA ARG A 204 -1.53 -1.49 -8.14
C ARG A 204 -0.02 -1.26 -8.09
N LEU A 205 0.74 -2.14 -8.74
CA LEU A 205 2.19 -2.07 -8.79
C LEU A 205 2.69 -0.74 -9.36
N SER A 206 2.06 -0.21 -10.43
CA SER A 206 2.41 1.10 -11.00
C SER A 206 2.38 2.22 -9.96
N ARG A 207 1.30 2.30 -9.15
CA ARG A 207 1.15 3.31 -8.09
C ARG A 207 2.27 3.22 -7.06
N VAL A 208 2.66 2.01 -6.67
CA VAL A 208 3.74 1.79 -5.69
C VAL A 208 5.10 2.19 -6.25
N ILE A 209 5.37 1.87 -7.53
CA ILE A 209 6.59 2.29 -8.23
C ILE A 209 6.66 3.81 -8.34
N GLU A 210 5.58 4.47 -8.80
CA GLU A 210 5.54 5.92 -8.92
C GLU A 210 5.73 6.61 -7.56
N TYR A 211 5.09 6.10 -6.51
CA TYR A 211 5.33 6.59 -5.16
C TYR A 211 6.80 6.49 -4.76
N PHE A 212 7.43 5.32 -4.98
CA PHE A 212 8.85 5.13 -4.65
C PHE A 212 9.77 6.06 -5.44
N ILE A 213 9.55 6.21 -6.75
CA ILE A 213 10.34 7.08 -7.62
C ILE A 213 10.17 8.56 -7.23
N SER A 214 8.95 8.99 -6.87
CA SER A 214 8.67 10.37 -6.43
C SER A 214 9.44 10.78 -5.16
N LYS A 215 9.93 9.82 -4.38
CA LYS A 215 10.71 10.04 -3.15
C LYS A 215 12.22 10.06 -3.39
N GLN A 216 12.68 9.79 -4.61
CA GLN A 216 14.10 9.82 -4.94
C GLN A 216 14.52 11.22 -5.39
N ASP A 217 15.75 11.59 -5.06
CA ASP A 217 16.35 12.83 -5.52
C ASP A 217 16.73 12.73 -7.01
N SER A 218 16.05 13.48 -7.86
CA SER A 218 16.27 13.46 -9.31
C SER A 218 17.61 14.08 -9.73
N SER A 219 18.28 14.83 -8.85
CA SER A 219 19.63 15.37 -9.09
C SER A 219 20.71 14.29 -9.03
N VAL A 220 20.49 13.22 -8.27
CA VAL A 220 21.47 12.15 -8.04
C VAL A 220 21.47 11.16 -9.23
N PRO A 221 22.58 11.01 -9.98
CA PRO A 221 22.64 10.15 -11.17
C PRO A 221 22.32 8.67 -10.90
N MET A 222 22.57 8.18 -9.68
CA MET A 222 22.27 6.81 -9.29
C MET A 222 20.77 6.51 -9.33
N PHE A 223 19.93 7.43 -8.85
CA PHE A 223 18.48 7.22 -8.76
C PHE A 223 17.79 7.27 -10.13
N LYS A 224 18.39 7.95 -11.11
CA LYS A 224 17.92 7.92 -12.51
C LYS A 224 17.91 6.50 -13.09
N LYS A 225 18.71 5.57 -12.53
CA LYS A 225 18.75 4.16 -12.95
C LYS A 225 17.59 3.32 -12.39
N TYR A 226 16.89 3.79 -11.36
CA TYR A 226 15.81 3.02 -10.73
C TYR A 226 14.60 2.89 -11.65
N ARG A 227 14.18 3.99 -12.31
CA ARG A 227 13.02 3.99 -13.18
C ARG A 227 13.14 2.94 -14.30
N PRO A 228 14.20 2.92 -15.14
CA PRO A 228 14.32 1.89 -16.18
C PRO A 228 14.30 0.45 -15.65
N ALA A 229 14.84 0.20 -14.45
CA ALA A 229 14.82 -1.12 -13.84
C ALA A 229 13.41 -1.53 -13.36
N LEU A 230 12.70 -0.61 -12.71
CA LEU A 230 11.34 -0.85 -12.21
C LEU A 230 10.28 -0.82 -13.31
N ASP A 231 10.49 -0.08 -14.40
CA ASP A 231 9.62 -0.10 -15.58
C ASP A 231 9.67 -1.47 -16.27
N LEU A 232 10.86 -2.09 -16.38
CA LEU A 232 10.97 -3.47 -16.86
C LEU A 232 10.25 -4.45 -15.93
N PHE A 233 10.33 -4.24 -14.61
CA PHE A 233 9.59 -5.05 -13.64
C PHE A 233 8.07 -4.89 -13.80
N LEU A 234 7.59 -3.66 -13.97
CA LEU A 234 6.17 -3.38 -14.21
C LEU A 234 5.69 -4.02 -15.50
N GLU A 235 6.48 -3.98 -16.57
CA GLU A 235 6.18 -4.66 -17.83
C GLU A 235 6.08 -6.18 -17.62
N PHE A 236 7.07 -6.78 -16.95
CA PHE A 236 7.10 -8.23 -16.69
C PHE A 236 5.92 -8.69 -15.83
N MET A 237 5.62 -7.94 -14.76
CA MET A 237 4.56 -8.28 -13.82
C MET A 237 3.17 -7.98 -14.35
N GLY A 238 3.06 -7.00 -15.24
CA GLY A 238 1.82 -6.28 -15.50
C GLY A 238 1.42 -5.41 -14.31
N ASP A 239 0.48 -4.50 -14.55
CA ASP A 239 -0.06 -3.60 -13.53
C ASP A 239 -1.12 -4.29 -12.65
N ARG A 240 -0.70 -5.34 -11.93
CA ARG A 240 -1.55 -6.12 -11.03
C ARG A 240 -1.58 -5.53 -9.60
N PRO A 241 -2.60 -5.84 -8.78
CA PRO A 241 -2.61 -5.51 -7.36
C PRO A 241 -1.39 -6.09 -6.63
N VAL A 242 -0.79 -5.31 -5.72
CA VAL A 242 0.47 -5.72 -5.07
C VAL A 242 0.33 -6.95 -4.17
N ASP A 243 -0.87 -7.24 -3.65
CA ASP A 243 -1.14 -8.44 -2.85
C ASP A 243 -1.05 -9.75 -3.64
N GLN A 244 -0.98 -9.68 -4.98
CA GLN A 244 -0.82 -10.82 -5.88
C GLN A 244 0.64 -11.10 -6.27
N ILE A 245 1.59 -10.27 -5.82
CA ILE A 245 3.01 -10.45 -6.12
C ILE A 245 3.59 -11.53 -5.19
N ARG A 246 4.26 -12.54 -5.75
CA ARG A 246 4.88 -13.64 -5.00
C ARG A 246 6.39 -13.60 -5.14
N GLN A 247 7.10 -14.23 -4.20
CA GLN A 247 8.56 -14.34 -4.26
C GLN A 247 9.04 -15.00 -5.57
N MET A 248 8.32 -16.03 -6.04
CA MET A 248 8.63 -16.70 -7.31
C MET A 248 8.52 -15.78 -8.53
N ASP A 249 7.63 -14.78 -8.49
CA ASP A 249 7.57 -13.78 -9.57
C ASP A 249 8.87 -12.95 -9.63
N ILE A 250 9.48 -12.65 -8.48
CA ILE A 250 10.76 -11.93 -8.40
C ILE A 250 11.90 -12.80 -8.95
N GLU A 251 11.96 -14.08 -8.59
CA GLU A 251 12.96 -15.02 -9.14
C GLU A 251 12.84 -15.11 -10.67
N ASN A 252 11.62 -15.35 -11.17
CA ASN A 252 11.35 -15.44 -12.61
C ASN A 252 11.71 -14.16 -13.37
N TYR A 253 11.49 -13.00 -12.75
CA TYR A 253 11.90 -11.71 -13.31
C TYR A 253 13.42 -11.61 -13.49
N PHE A 254 14.21 -12.00 -12.48
CA PHE A 254 15.66 -11.91 -12.56
C PHE A 254 16.27 -12.97 -13.49
N ASP A 255 15.66 -14.15 -13.61
CA ASP A 255 16.01 -15.14 -14.63
C ASP A 255 15.74 -14.60 -16.04
N LEU A 256 14.59 -13.94 -16.23
CA LEU A 256 14.28 -13.29 -17.50
C LEU A 256 15.28 -12.19 -17.84
N LEU A 257 15.63 -11.36 -16.86
CA LEU A 257 16.60 -10.29 -17.02
C LEU A 257 17.95 -10.82 -17.53
N CYS A 258 18.41 -11.97 -17.04
CA CYS A 258 19.69 -12.55 -17.47
C CYS A 258 19.69 -13.02 -18.93
N LYS A 259 18.53 -13.21 -19.55
CA LYS A 259 18.36 -13.62 -20.96
C LYS A 259 18.21 -12.45 -21.92
N LEU A 260 18.09 -11.23 -21.42
CA LEU A 260 17.97 -10.05 -22.28
C LEU A 260 19.33 -9.65 -22.86
N PRO A 261 19.38 -9.13 -24.09
CA PRO A 261 20.61 -8.62 -24.68
C PRO A 261 21.06 -7.31 -24.01
N PRO A 262 22.35 -6.95 -24.10
CA PRO A 262 22.80 -5.58 -23.87
C PRO A 262 21.97 -4.63 -24.73
N ARG A 263 21.53 -3.50 -24.16
CA ARG A 263 20.69 -2.50 -24.85
C ARG A 263 19.31 -3.02 -25.30
N TRP A 264 18.72 -3.97 -24.56
CA TRP A 264 17.38 -4.50 -24.85
C TRP A 264 16.29 -3.44 -25.10
N PHE A 265 16.37 -2.23 -24.53
CA PHE A 265 15.45 -1.13 -24.84
C PHE A 265 15.45 -0.74 -26.33
N ASP A 266 16.63 -0.71 -26.96
CA ASP A 266 16.76 -0.41 -28.38
C ASP A 266 16.15 -1.54 -29.21
N GLU A 267 16.48 -2.80 -28.88
CA GLU A 267 15.92 -3.99 -29.54
C GLU A 267 14.40 -4.07 -29.41
N LYS A 268 13.86 -3.74 -28.23
CA LYS A 268 12.43 -3.66 -27.95
C LYS A 268 11.75 -2.70 -28.92
N ARG A 269 12.29 -1.50 -29.06
CA ARG A 269 11.76 -0.46 -29.95
C ARG A 269 11.85 -0.85 -31.42
N ILE A 270 12.99 -1.41 -31.84
CA ILE A 270 13.24 -1.81 -33.24
C ILE A 270 12.30 -2.94 -33.65
N ARG A 271 12.18 -3.98 -32.81
CA ARG A 271 11.40 -5.19 -33.10
C ARG A 271 9.93 -5.08 -32.70
N LYS A 272 9.55 -4.01 -31.98
CA LYS A 272 8.21 -3.81 -31.40
C LYS A 272 7.75 -5.01 -30.58
N ALA A 273 8.67 -5.60 -29.83
CA ALA A 273 8.46 -6.78 -29.00
C ALA A 273 8.34 -6.39 -27.52
N THR A 274 7.88 -7.31 -26.68
CA THR A 274 7.96 -7.21 -25.21
C THR A 274 9.29 -7.72 -24.69
N ALA A 275 9.65 -7.37 -23.46
CA ALA A 275 10.83 -7.93 -22.81
C ALA A 275 10.76 -9.47 -22.72
N GLN A 276 9.56 -10.03 -22.55
CA GLN A 276 9.36 -11.48 -22.52
C GLN A 276 9.66 -12.14 -23.85
N GLU A 277 9.19 -11.54 -24.95
CA GLU A 277 9.50 -12.01 -26.30
C GLU A 277 10.99 -11.89 -26.61
N LEU A 278 11.65 -10.80 -26.21
CA LEU A 278 13.10 -10.64 -26.41
C LEU A 278 13.91 -11.68 -25.64
N ALA A 279 13.51 -11.99 -24.40
CA ALA A 279 14.20 -12.98 -23.57
C ALA A 279 14.03 -14.43 -24.06
N ALA A 280 13.07 -14.69 -24.95
CA ALA A 280 12.87 -15.98 -25.59
C ALA A 280 13.72 -16.17 -26.86
N LEU A 281 14.40 -15.12 -27.33
CA LEU A 281 15.29 -15.18 -28.49
C LEU A 281 16.71 -15.56 -28.08
N GLU A 282 17.43 -16.19 -29.00
CA GLU A 282 18.85 -16.46 -28.89
C GLU A 282 19.67 -15.19 -29.17
N TRP A 283 20.57 -14.84 -28.26
CA TRP A 283 21.46 -13.69 -28.37
C TRP A 283 22.91 -14.13 -28.22
N ASP A 284 23.80 -13.60 -29.05
CA ASP A 284 25.26 -13.78 -28.90
C ASP A 284 25.74 -13.35 -27.51
N LYS A 285 25.08 -12.33 -26.96
CA LYS A 285 25.48 -11.62 -25.77
C LYS A 285 24.25 -11.20 -24.97
N CYS A 286 24.24 -11.53 -23.69
CA CYS A 286 23.21 -11.11 -22.73
C CYS A 286 23.74 -10.09 -21.72
N ILE A 287 22.86 -9.60 -20.84
CA ILE A 287 23.20 -8.66 -19.75
C ILE A 287 24.35 -9.21 -18.91
N SER A 288 25.34 -8.36 -18.61
CA SER A 288 26.50 -8.72 -17.80
C SER A 288 26.17 -8.77 -16.31
N TYR A 289 26.97 -9.54 -15.56
CA TYR A 289 26.92 -9.58 -14.09
C TYR A 289 26.90 -8.18 -13.45
N LYS A 290 27.74 -7.26 -13.96
CA LYS A 290 27.82 -5.89 -13.42
C LYS A 290 26.53 -5.11 -13.61
N THR A 291 25.92 -5.18 -14.81
CA THR A 291 24.64 -4.51 -15.08
C THR A 291 23.51 -5.10 -14.25
N PHE A 292 23.48 -6.43 -14.12
CA PHE A 292 22.54 -7.14 -13.24
C PHE A 292 22.63 -6.67 -11.79
N LYS A 293 23.85 -6.67 -11.22
CA LYS A 293 24.10 -6.37 -9.81
C LYS A 293 23.99 -4.88 -9.49
N ASP A 294 24.69 -4.04 -10.24
CA ASP A 294 24.85 -2.61 -9.94
C ASP A 294 23.68 -1.77 -10.48
N GLY A 295 22.88 -2.32 -11.40
CA GLY A 295 21.70 -1.67 -11.96
C GLY A 295 20.41 -2.20 -11.33
N TYR A 296 20.02 -3.41 -11.71
CA TYR A 296 18.70 -3.96 -11.40
C TYR A 296 18.57 -4.40 -9.95
N LEU A 297 19.49 -5.24 -9.47
CA LEU A 297 19.45 -5.73 -8.08
C LEU A 297 19.61 -4.58 -7.07
N ALA A 298 20.49 -3.61 -7.39
CA ALA A 298 20.70 -2.41 -6.59
C ALA A 298 19.46 -1.49 -6.52
N ALA A 299 18.63 -1.44 -7.57
CA ALA A 299 17.36 -0.70 -7.57
C ALA A 299 16.26 -1.41 -6.77
N PHE A 300 16.22 -2.75 -6.83
CA PHE A 300 15.19 -3.54 -6.17
C PHE A 300 15.30 -3.55 -4.64
N ARG A 301 16.50 -3.59 -4.08
CA ARG A 301 16.70 -3.59 -2.62
C ARG A 301 16.00 -2.41 -1.92
N PRO A 302 16.26 -1.15 -2.28
CA PRO A 302 15.58 0.00 -1.68
C PRO A 302 14.10 0.04 -2.05
N PHE A 303 13.72 -0.37 -3.26
CA PHE A 303 12.31 -0.44 -3.68
C PHE A 303 11.49 -1.38 -2.80
N LEU A 304 11.93 -2.62 -2.59
CA LEU A 304 11.22 -3.59 -1.74
C LEU A 304 11.18 -3.13 -0.30
N SER A 305 12.31 -2.67 0.24
CA SER A 305 12.39 -2.17 1.63
C SER A 305 11.41 -1.02 1.88
N ALA A 306 11.37 -0.02 0.98
CA ALA A 306 10.45 1.12 1.09
C ALA A 306 8.99 0.73 0.87
N SER A 307 8.72 -0.18 -0.07
CA SER A 307 7.36 -0.64 -0.40
C SER A 307 6.76 -1.46 0.72
N ILE A 308 7.54 -2.39 1.30
CA ILE A 308 7.14 -3.16 2.48
C ILE A 308 6.88 -2.21 3.65
N ARG A 309 7.75 -1.22 3.88
CA ARG A 309 7.55 -0.27 4.99
C ARG A 309 6.27 0.57 4.83
N THR A 310 5.96 1.02 3.62
CA THR A 310 4.90 2.01 3.35
C THR A 310 3.54 1.38 3.02
N PHE A 311 3.54 0.29 2.26
CA PHE A 311 2.32 -0.31 1.70
C PHE A 311 1.96 -1.67 2.31
N ARG A 312 2.69 -2.15 3.35
CA ARG A 312 2.36 -3.39 4.08
C ARG A 312 0.91 -3.46 4.54
N ASP A 313 0.40 -2.35 5.08
CA ASP A 313 -0.94 -2.30 5.66
C ASP A 313 -2.02 -2.14 4.56
N GLN A 314 -1.59 -1.97 3.31
CA GLN A 314 -2.42 -1.96 2.10
C GLN A 314 -2.24 -3.25 1.26
N GLY A 315 -1.58 -4.28 1.81
CA GLY A 315 -1.46 -5.59 1.17
C GLY A 315 -0.14 -5.85 0.44
N PHE A 316 0.86 -4.95 0.51
CA PHE A 316 2.18 -5.26 -0.05
C PHE A 316 2.83 -6.43 0.72
N PRO A 317 3.27 -7.51 0.07
CA PRO A 317 3.70 -8.72 0.77
C PRO A 317 5.03 -8.52 1.51
N ALA A 318 5.02 -8.73 2.83
CA ALA A 318 6.15 -8.44 3.71
C ALA A 318 7.34 -9.42 3.61
N ALA A 319 7.15 -10.56 2.94
CA ALA A 319 8.18 -11.60 2.80
C ALA A 319 8.98 -11.50 1.50
N LEU A 320 8.68 -10.54 0.63
CA LEU A 320 9.40 -10.36 -0.64
C LEU A 320 10.83 -9.91 -0.37
N THR A 321 11.79 -10.54 -1.04
CA THR A 321 13.21 -10.23 -0.91
C THR A 321 13.95 -10.45 -2.23
N VAL A 322 15.14 -9.87 -2.34
CA VAL A 322 16.12 -10.18 -3.38
C VAL A 322 17.38 -10.84 -2.81
N GLU A 323 17.34 -11.22 -1.54
CA GLU A 323 18.41 -11.98 -0.90
C GLU A 323 18.47 -13.40 -1.48
N GLY A 324 19.67 -13.86 -1.82
CA GLY A 324 19.87 -15.18 -2.41
C GLY A 324 19.71 -15.24 -3.94
N ILE A 325 19.17 -14.20 -4.59
CA ILE A 325 19.06 -14.15 -6.05
C ILE A 325 20.46 -14.13 -6.67
N LYS A 326 20.71 -15.08 -7.58
CA LYS A 326 21.99 -15.25 -8.26
C LYS A 326 21.88 -14.80 -9.71
N TYR A 327 23.00 -14.33 -10.25
CA TYR A 327 23.13 -14.11 -11.68
C TYR A 327 23.21 -15.47 -12.40
N THR A 328 22.33 -15.69 -13.37
CA THR A 328 22.20 -16.95 -14.12
C THR A 328 22.63 -16.82 -15.58
N GLY A 329 23.19 -15.67 -15.99
CA GLY A 329 23.71 -15.48 -17.34
C GLY A 329 25.14 -16.00 -17.54
N ASP A 330 25.56 -16.05 -18.80
CA ASP A 330 26.79 -16.75 -19.20
C ASP A 330 28.05 -15.86 -19.17
N ARG A 331 27.89 -14.56 -18.92
CA ARG A 331 29.02 -13.62 -18.92
C ARG A 331 29.78 -13.63 -17.60
N LYS A 332 31.10 -13.75 -17.68
CA LYS A 332 31.98 -13.72 -16.51
C LYS A 332 32.00 -12.33 -15.86
N GLU A 333 32.16 -12.30 -14.54
CA GLU A 333 32.28 -11.07 -13.75
C GLU A 333 33.43 -10.16 -14.22
N ARG A 334 34.48 -10.74 -14.83
CA ARG A 334 35.67 -10.04 -15.32
C ARG A 334 35.81 -10.02 -16.85
N ASP A 335 34.71 -10.04 -17.60
CA ASP A 335 34.74 -10.03 -19.08
C ASP A 335 35.50 -8.82 -19.67
N HIS A 336 35.67 -7.76 -18.88
CA HIS A 336 36.40 -6.53 -19.24
C HIS A 336 37.39 -6.09 -18.16
N ALA A 337 38.12 -7.02 -17.53
CA ALA A 337 39.23 -6.61 -16.66
C ALA A 337 40.28 -5.87 -17.50
N GLN A 338 40.29 -4.55 -17.42
CA GLN A 338 41.37 -3.75 -17.98
C GLN A 338 42.60 -3.96 -17.11
N ARG A 339 43.67 -4.48 -17.72
CA ARG A 339 44.98 -4.50 -17.06
C ARG A 339 45.60 -3.10 -17.13
N PRO A 340 46.47 -2.73 -16.18
CA PRO A 340 47.33 -1.57 -16.33
C PRO A 340 48.12 -1.62 -17.65
N PHE A 341 48.39 -0.45 -18.23
CA PHE A 341 49.33 -0.34 -19.34
C PHE A 341 50.72 -0.78 -18.88
N LYS A 342 51.46 -1.45 -19.77
CA LYS A 342 52.88 -1.75 -19.57
C LYS A 342 53.69 -0.49 -19.85
N GLN A 343 54.89 -0.43 -19.26
CA GLN A 343 55.84 0.67 -19.49
C GLN A 343 56.07 0.94 -20.98
N SER A 344 56.34 -0.10 -21.78
CA SER A 344 56.55 0.03 -23.23
C SER A 344 55.33 0.53 -24.00
N GLU A 345 54.12 0.28 -23.48
CA GLU A 345 52.88 0.75 -24.10
C GLU A 345 52.63 2.22 -23.79
N LEU A 346 52.96 2.66 -22.58
CA LEU A 346 52.97 4.07 -22.22
C LEU A 346 54.00 4.83 -23.07
N GLU A 347 55.21 4.30 -23.22
CA GLU A 347 56.23 4.88 -24.10
C GLU A 347 55.74 5.00 -25.55
N ARG A 348 55.10 3.96 -26.10
CA ARG A 348 54.53 4.02 -27.45
C ARG A 348 53.40 5.06 -27.56
N LEU A 349 52.56 5.19 -26.53
CA LEU A 349 51.40 6.09 -26.53
C LEU A 349 51.81 7.55 -26.40
N PHE A 350 52.76 7.87 -25.52
CA PHE A 350 53.15 9.25 -25.18
C PHE A 350 54.41 9.74 -25.93
N CYS A 351 55.25 8.83 -26.44
CA CYS A 351 56.44 9.19 -27.23
C CYS A 351 56.30 8.86 -28.73
N GLY A 352 55.14 8.37 -29.16
CA GLY A 352 54.84 8.08 -30.57
C GLY A 352 54.67 9.34 -31.41
N ALA A 353 54.88 9.22 -32.73
CA ALA A 353 54.74 10.33 -33.68
C ALA A 353 53.32 10.93 -33.70
N GLU A 354 52.29 10.11 -33.47
CA GLU A 354 50.89 10.54 -33.41
C GLU A 354 50.64 11.46 -32.20
N TYR A 355 51.28 11.19 -31.07
CA TYR A 355 51.16 12.03 -29.88
C TYR A 355 51.84 13.40 -30.07
N GLN A 356 52.98 13.40 -30.78
CA GLN A 356 53.67 14.64 -31.16
C GLN A 356 52.83 15.50 -32.12
N GLN A 357 52.02 14.87 -32.97
CA GLN A 357 51.08 15.60 -33.84
C GLN A 357 50.01 16.34 -33.04
N PHE A 358 49.53 15.79 -31.92
CA PHE A 358 48.58 16.50 -31.05
C PHE A 358 49.16 17.77 -30.42
N ALA A 359 50.47 17.78 -30.14
CA ALA A 359 51.17 18.97 -29.64
C ALA A 359 51.39 20.03 -30.73
N ALA A 360 51.50 19.61 -31.98
CA ALA A 360 51.76 20.49 -33.13
C ALA A 360 50.49 21.12 -33.70
N ASP A 361 49.31 20.56 -33.43
CA ASP A 361 48.01 21.04 -33.90
C ASP A 361 47.20 21.69 -32.75
N PRO A 362 47.01 23.03 -32.78
CA PRO A 362 46.21 23.74 -31.79
C PRO A 362 44.78 23.22 -31.60
N THR A 363 44.18 22.62 -32.63
CA THR A 363 42.82 22.05 -32.53
C THR A 363 42.79 20.75 -31.72
N GLN A 364 43.95 20.11 -31.53
CA GLN A 364 44.12 18.81 -30.86
C GLN A 364 44.85 18.92 -29.51
N HIS A 365 45.12 20.14 -29.00
CA HIS A 365 45.79 20.32 -27.72
C HIS A 365 45.11 19.59 -26.55
N HIS A 366 43.80 19.38 -26.59
CA HIS A 366 43.07 18.59 -25.60
C HIS A 366 43.48 17.10 -25.61
N CYS A 367 43.74 16.52 -26.79
CA CYS A 367 44.27 15.17 -26.95
C CYS A 367 45.73 15.03 -26.44
N TYR A 368 46.46 16.14 -26.36
CA TYR A 368 47.81 16.18 -25.77
C TYR A 368 47.79 16.38 -24.25
N TRP A 369 47.05 17.37 -23.75
CA TRP A 369 47.11 17.73 -22.33
C TRP A 369 46.32 16.78 -21.42
N LEU A 370 45.12 16.37 -21.82
CA LEU A 370 44.26 15.58 -20.95
C LEU A 370 44.86 14.21 -20.58
N PRO A 371 45.42 13.41 -21.52
CA PRO A 371 46.04 12.14 -21.18
C PRO A 371 47.32 12.33 -20.34
N LEU A 372 48.08 13.40 -20.59
CA LEU A 372 49.32 13.68 -19.85
C LEU A 372 49.03 14.03 -18.40
N ILE A 373 48.05 14.90 -18.14
CA ILE A 373 47.62 15.22 -16.78
C ILE A 373 47.09 13.95 -16.10
N GLY A 374 46.26 13.16 -16.79
CA GLY A 374 45.75 11.89 -16.26
C GLY A 374 46.86 10.90 -15.90
N LEU A 375 47.93 10.81 -16.72
CA LEU A 375 49.08 9.94 -16.47
C LEU A 375 49.81 10.29 -15.16
N TYR A 376 50.06 11.58 -14.91
CA TYR A 376 50.86 12.02 -13.77
C TYR A 376 50.06 12.22 -12.48
N THR A 377 48.76 12.49 -12.58
CA THR A 377 47.91 12.79 -11.42
C THR A 377 46.99 11.64 -11.02
N GLY A 378 46.65 10.75 -11.95
CA GLY A 378 45.61 9.74 -11.77
C GLY A 378 44.18 10.32 -11.69
N ALA A 379 44.00 11.61 -11.97
CA ALA A 379 42.69 12.27 -11.96
C ALA A 379 41.76 11.69 -13.04
N ARG A 380 40.45 11.70 -12.78
CA ARG A 380 39.46 11.29 -13.79
C ARG A 380 39.41 12.33 -14.90
N ILE A 381 39.19 11.88 -16.13
CA ILE A 381 39.13 12.78 -17.30
C ILE A 381 38.15 13.94 -17.11
N ASN A 382 36.99 13.69 -16.48
CA ASN A 382 35.99 14.72 -16.21
C ASN A 382 36.48 15.75 -15.18
N GLU A 383 37.29 15.34 -14.19
CA GLU A 383 37.88 16.25 -13.20
C GLU A 383 38.91 17.16 -13.89
N VAL A 384 39.72 16.63 -14.81
CA VAL A 384 40.69 17.42 -15.59
C VAL A 384 39.98 18.40 -16.54
N CYS A 385 38.88 17.99 -17.17
CA CYS A 385 38.11 18.84 -18.08
C CYS A 385 37.41 20.03 -17.39
N GLN A 386 37.29 20.01 -16.07
CA GLN A 386 36.68 21.10 -15.29
C GLN A 386 37.69 22.15 -14.81
N LEU A 387 39.00 21.87 -14.92
CA LEU A 387 40.03 22.81 -14.49
C LEU A 387 39.95 24.11 -15.28
N ASN A 388 39.88 25.22 -14.56
CA ASN A 388 40.08 26.54 -15.12
C ASN A 388 41.58 26.90 -15.06
N PRO A 389 42.29 26.96 -16.20
CA PRO A 389 43.74 27.21 -16.20
C PRO A 389 44.15 28.56 -15.58
N GLN A 390 43.22 29.50 -15.42
CA GLN A 390 43.50 30.84 -14.88
C GLN A 390 43.56 30.86 -13.35
N CYS A 391 42.88 29.95 -12.66
CA CYS A 391 42.76 29.96 -11.20
C CYS A 391 43.05 28.60 -10.53
N ASP A 392 42.83 27.49 -11.22
CA ASP A 392 42.96 26.14 -10.65
C ASP A 392 44.39 25.57 -10.81
N ILE A 393 45.30 26.32 -11.44
CA ILE A 393 46.73 25.99 -11.51
C ILE A 393 47.47 26.99 -10.62
N ARG A 394 47.86 26.54 -9.42
CA ARG A 394 48.48 27.42 -8.42
C ARG A 394 49.66 26.78 -7.71
N GLN A 395 50.44 27.60 -7.03
CA GLN A 395 51.60 27.15 -6.27
C GLN A 395 51.26 27.08 -4.78
N GLU A 396 51.43 25.91 -4.17
CA GLU A 396 51.32 25.71 -2.74
C GLU A 396 52.67 25.22 -2.20
N HIS A 397 53.21 25.90 -1.18
CA HIS A 397 54.50 25.54 -0.57
C HIS A 397 55.65 25.36 -1.58
N GLY A 398 55.64 26.12 -2.68
CA GLY A 398 56.65 26.03 -3.74
C GLY A 398 56.38 24.97 -4.81
N ILE A 399 55.31 24.19 -4.69
CA ILE A 399 54.94 23.10 -5.62
C ILE A 399 53.71 23.52 -6.43
N TRP A 400 53.75 23.34 -7.75
CA TRP A 400 52.58 23.55 -8.60
C TRP A 400 51.56 22.42 -8.41
N VAL A 401 50.30 22.80 -8.21
CA VAL A 401 49.18 21.88 -8.00
C VAL A 401 48.05 22.19 -8.96
N PHE A 402 47.34 21.13 -9.36
CA PHE A 402 46.01 21.24 -9.96
C PHE A 402 44.98 21.19 -8.84
N ASP A 403 44.27 22.30 -8.64
CA ASP A 403 43.22 22.42 -7.64
C ASP A 403 41.88 21.97 -8.23
N ILE A 404 41.57 20.68 -8.06
CA ILE A 404 40.32 20.09 -8.55
C ILE A 404 39.23 20.35 -7.50
N THR A 405 38.45 21.41 -7.71
CA THR A 405 37.42 21.90 -6.78
C THR A 405 36.11 22.22 -7.48
N GLU A 406 34.99 22.12 -6.75
CA GLU A 406 33.66 22.52 -7.22
C GLU A 406 33.38 24.03 -7.01
N ALA A 407 34.32 24.76 -6.38
CA ALA A 407 34.14 26.14 -5.94
C ALA A 407 34.70 27.20 -6.90
N SER A 408 35.38 26.82 -7.98
CA SER A 408 35.95 27.77 -8.94
C SER A 408 34.88 28.37 -9.86
N GLU A 409 35.01 29.65 -10.21
CA GLU A 409 34.09 30.32 -11.13
C GLU A 409 34.19 29.69 -12.53
N SER A 410 33.05 29.29 -13.09
CA SER A 410 32.95 28.79 -14.47
C SER A 410 33.15 29.95 -15.46
N ASP A 411 34.08 29.81 -16.40
CA ASP A 411 34.23 30.76 -17.52
C ASP A 411 32.95 30.75 -18.37
N ALA A 412 32.37 31.93 -18.62
CA ALA A 412 31.14 32.11 -19.39
C ALA A 412 31.26 31.71 -20.88
N ARG A 413 32.45 31.31 -21.34
CA ARG A 413 32.72 30.81 -22.70
C ARG A 413 32.67 29.28 -22.85
N ALA A 414 32.42 28.55 -21.76
CA ALA A 414 32.32 27.09 -21.75
C ALA A 414 30.94 26.57 -22.21
#